data_AF-A0A1V9F818-F1
#
_entry.id   AF-A0A1V9F818-F1
#
_cell.length_a   1.000
_cell.length_b   1.000
_cell.length_c   1.000
_cell.angle_alpha   90.00
_cell.angle_beta   90.00
_cell.angle_gamma   90.00
#
_symmetry.space_group_name_H-M   'P 1'
#
loop_
_entity.id
_entity.type
_entity.pdbx_description
1 polymer ?
#
loop_
_entity_poly.entity_id
_entity_poly.type
_entity_poly.pdbx_seq_one_letter_code
_entity_poly.pdbx_strand_id
1 'polypeptide(L)'
;MRYSLKPHKFLFSLILFPLVMLETTQAQKIPAMEPVNPAYKPIKDLSMVPTETRKQLDTIQFPWSEYSKGALSNALWRTAYLLPKDEAKLRELIKFPANSSDQTRAELDYLLKLQNTRNKQEIERAEYIANIGSWPNIINPLDSDYNENRQQLFYILSTATGQKINYGNYPGTTQLLMNCIQDIRVTEFRLKMHFKRPRPYHLEPALKPLTRINSPSFPSGHSLWSYTEAYLFGELIPGKRQEFIKTAAEVRWSRELMGIHYPSDNEASRVIGWYLLKYWYNNPQFVADMNKAKMEWASKKSLSQSK
;
A
#
# COMPACT_ATOMS: atom_id res chain seq x y z
N MET A 1 48.91 -74.76 -16.15
CA MET A 1 47.78 -73.98 -15.58
C MET A 1 48.33 -72.70 -14.97
N ARG A 2 48.14 -71.55 -15.62
CA ARG A 2 48.58 -70.22 -15.14
C ARG A 2 47.35 -69.49 -14.61
N TYR A 3 47.30 -69.24 -13.29
CA TYR A 3 46.29 -68.37 -12.70
C TYR A 3 46.77 -66.92 -12.77
N SER A 4 45.98 -66.09 -13.45
CA SER A 4 46.16 -64.64 -13.61
C SER A 4 45.44 -63.92 -12.47
N LEU A 5 46.18 -63.20 -11.64
CA LEU A 5 45.64 -62.29 -10.62
C LEU A 5 45.32 -60.95 -11.29
N LYS A 6 44.03 -60.59 -11.35
CA LYS A 6 43.59 -59.26 -11.78
C LYS A 6 43.86 -58.22 -10.68
N PRO A 7 44.33 -57.01 -11.00
CA PRO A 7 44.45 -55.93 -10.03
C PRO A 7 43.07 -55.33 -9.73
N HIS A 8 42.71 -55.25 -8.44
CA HIS A 8 41.56 -54.48 -7.99
C HIS A 8 41.85 -52.98 -8.11
N LYS A 9 41.12 -52.29 -8.98
CA LYS A 9 41.07 -50.83 -9.03
C LYS A 9 40.25 -50.34 -7.84
N PHE A 10 40.89 -49.69 -6.86
CA PHE A 10 40.20 -48.90 -5.86
C PHE A 10 39.58 -47.67 -6.54
N LEU A 11 38.25 -47.64 -6.67
CA LEU A 11 37.50 -46.43 -7.00
C LEU A 11 37.46 -45.56 -5.73
N PHE A 12 38.21 -44.47 -5.71
CA PHE A 12 37.95 -43.38 -4.77
C PHE A 12 36.67 -42.66 -5.22
N SER A 13 35.56 -42.93 -4.55
CA SER A 13 34.36 -42.10 -4.67
C SER A 13 34.63 -40.80 -3.92
N LEU A 14 34.90 -39.71 -4.64
CA LEU A 14 34.83 -38.36 -4.08
C LEU A 14 33.36 -38.07 -3.75
N ILE A 15 33.00 -38.19 -2.47
CA ILE A 15 31.74 -37.67 -1.95
C ILE A 15 31.88 -36.15 -1.95
N LEU A 16 31.38 -35.50 -3.02
CA LEU A 16 31.14 -34.06 -3.01
C LEU A 16 30.01 -33.79 -2.00
N PHE A 17 30.38 -33.36 -0.79
CA PHE A 17 29.41 -32.75 0.11
C PHE A 17 28.92 -31.45 -0.55
N PRO A 18 27.60 -31.28 -0.79
CA PRO A 18 27.10 -29.98 -1.18
C PRO A 18 27.37 -29.04 -0.01
N LEU A 19 28.16 -28.00 -0.28
CA LEU A 19 28.38 -26.92 0.66
C LEU A 19 27.04 -26.19 0.80
N VAL A 20 26.22 -26.63 1.76
CA VAL A 20 25.02 -25.89 2.16
C VAL A 20 25.53 -24.65 2.88
N MET A 21 25.70 -23.57 2.13
CA MET A 21 25.82 -22.24 2.69
C MET A 21 24.54 -21.99 3.49
N LEU A 22 24.60 -22.12 4.81
CA LEU A 22 23.60 -21.53 5.68
C LEU A 22 23.70 -20.03 5.50
N GLU A 23 22.95 -19.48 4.54
CA GLU A 23 22.62 -18.08 4.55
C GLU A 23 21.85 -17.82 5.84
N THR A 24 22.55 -17.27 6.83
CA THR A 24 21.92 -16.67 8.00
C THR A 24 21.03 -15.55 7.48
N THR A 25 19.73 -15.81 7.36
CA THR A 25 18.73 -14.83 6.97
C THR A 25 18.62 -13.79 8.07
N GLN A 26 19.50 -12.79 8.04
CA GLN A 26 19.29 -11.60 8.85
C GLN A 26 18.00 -10.96 8.34
N ALA A 27 16.96 -10.98 9.18
CA ALA A 27 15.67 -10.42 8.83
C ALA A 27 15.86 -8.99 8.33
N GLN A 28 15.35 -8.69 7.13
CA GLN A 28 15.48 -7.37 6.51
C GLN A 28 14.99 -6.30 7.50
N LYS A 29 15.88 -5.39 7.87
CA LYS A 29 15.55 -4.30 8.79
C LYS A 29 14.96 -3.12 8.00
N ILE A 30 13.64 -3.06 7.96
CA ILE A 30 12.92 -1.91 7.38
C ILE A 30 13.00 -0.73 8.35
N PRO A 31 13.22 0.50 7.87
CA PRO A 31 13.14 1.70 8.69
C PRO A 31 11.83 1.75 9.49
N ALA A 32 11.91 2.28 10.71
CA ALA A 32 10.72 2.48 11.53
C ALA A 32 9.68 3.35 10.79
N MET A 33 8.42 3.08 11.10
CA MET A 33 7.32 3.89 10.63
C MET A 33 7.45 5.30 11.22
N GLU A 34 7.20 6.32 10.41
CA GLU A 34 7.16 7.71 10.88
C GLU A 34 6.07 7.90 11.96
N PRO A 35 6.22 8.90 12.84
CA PRO A 35 5.17 9.23 13.79
C PRO A 35 3.88 9.64 13.06
N VAL A 36 2.77 9.54 13.77
CA VAL A 36 1.48 10.10 13.31
C VAL A 36 1.68 11.58 13.00
N ASN A 37 1.07 12.05 11.91
CA ASN A 37 1.15 13.46 11.56
C ASN A 37 0.64 14.32 12.76
N PRO A 38 1.44 15.27 13.28
CA PRO A 38 1.13 16.02 14.49
C PRO A 38 -0.22 16.72 14.47
N ALA A 39 -0.69 17.15 13.28
CA ALA A 39 -1.99 17.80 13.14
C ALA A 39 -3.18 16.89 13.52
N TYR A 40 -3.00 15.56 13.49
CA TYR A 40 -4.04 14.58 13.86
C TYR A 40 -3.89 14.06 15.28
N LYS A 41 -2.78 14.34 15.96
CA LYS A 41 -2.56 13.87 17.32
C LYS A 41 -3.70 14.28 18.28
N PRO A 42 -4.20 15.53 18.27
CA PRO A 42 -5.30 15.93 19.14
C PRO A 42 -6.59 15.12 18.91
N ILE A 43 -6.87 14.73 17.66
CA ILE A 43 -8.05 13.92 17.32
C ILE A 43 -7.82 12.46 17.72
N LYS A 44 -6.61 11.94 17.49
CA LYS A 44 -6.24 10.54 17.77
C LYS A 44 -6.27 10.20 19.27
N ASP A 45 -6.01 11.19 20.13
CA ASP A 45 -5.97 11.00 21.58
C ASP A 45 -7.38 11.00 22.23
N LEU A 46 -8.43 11.28 21.45
CA LEU A 46 -9.82 11.21 21.92
C LEU A 46 -10.32 9.76 22.08
N SER A 47 -11.38 9.57 22.87
CA SER A 47 -11.96 8.25 23.11
C SER A 47 -12.48 7.63 21.82
N MET A 48 -12.05 6.40 21.55
CA MET A 48 -12.56 5.54 20.47
C MET A 48 -13.79 4.70 20.87
N VAL A 49 -14.14 4.71 22.16
CA VAL A 49 -15.15 3.83 22.74
C VAL A 49 -16.54 4.34 22.37
N PRO A 50 -17.53 3.45 22.13
CA PRO A 50 -18.91 3.85 21.94
C PRO A 50 -19.44 4.75 23.06
N THR A 51 -20.30 5.72 22.72
CA THR A 51 -20.99 6.56 23.70
C THR A 51 -22.49 6.26 23.71
N GLU A 52 -23.10 6.25 24.90
CA GLU A 52 -24.53 5.95 25.05
C GLU A 52 -25.41 7.01 24.36
N THR A 53 -24.97 8.28 24.35
CA THR A 53 -25.68 9.42 23.77
C THR A 53 -25.85 9.36 22.25
N ARG A 54 -24.98 8.61 21.56
CA ARG A 54 -24.96 8.50 20.08
C ARG A 54 -24.97 7.04 19.61
N LYS A 55 -25.33 6.09 20.48
CA LYS A 55 -25.25 4.64 20.21
C LYS A 55 -25.95 4.20 18.92
N GLN A 56 -26.99 4.92 18.50
CA GLN A 56 -27.71 4.64 17.26
C GLN A 56 -26.79 4.69 16.03
N LEU A 57 -25.73 5.52 16.06
CA LEU A 57 -24.76 5.63 14.97
C LEU A 57 -23.97 4.33 14.78
N ASP A 58 -23.78 3.53 15.83
CA ASP A 58 -23.01 2.28 15.75
C ASP A 58 -23.77 1.17 15.01
N THR A 59 -25.06 1.35 14.73
CA THR A 59 -25.83 0.44 13.87
C THR A 59 -25.59 0.69 12.37
N ILE A 60 -25.00 1.84 12.02
CA ILE A 60 -24.79 2.25 10.63
C ILE A 60 -23.56 1.54 10.05
N GLN A 61 -23.78 0.80 8.96
CA GLN A 61 -22.74 0.21 8.12
C GLN A 61 -22.76 0.85 6.72
N PHE A 62 -21.70 0.63 5.95
CA PHE A 62 -21.70 1.03 4.54
C PHE A 62 -22.86 0.34 3.79
N PRO A 63 -23.73 1.09 3.09
CA PRO A 63 -24.98 0.57 2.57
C PRO A 63 -24.76 -0.41 1.42
N TRP A 64 -25.47 -1.55 1.45
CA TRP A 64 -25.40 -2.58 0.41
C TRP A 64 -25.72 -2.05 -1.00
N SER A 65 -26.63 -1.08 -1.09
CA SER A 65 -27.01 -0.42 -2.35
C SER A 65 -25.88 0.35 -3.02
N GLU A 66 -24.83 0.73 -2.29
CA GLU A 66 -23.69 1.49 -2.83
C GLU A 66 -22.46 0.61 -3.14
N TYR A 67 -22.50 -0.72 -2.96
CA TYR A 67 -21.35 -1.57 -3.30
C TYR A 67 -21.18 -1.73 -4.81
N SER A 68 -19.98 -1.42 -5.30
CA SER A 68 -19.57 -1.78 -6.65
C SER A 68 -19.29 -3.28 -6.77
N LYS A 69 -19.85 -3.90 -7.82
CA LYS A 69 -19.48 -5.27 -8.22
C LYS A 69 -17.97 -5.42 -8.48
N GLY A 70 -17.33 -4.38 -9.02
CA GLY A 70 -15.89 -4.34 -9.23
C GLY A 70 -15.08 -4.26 -7.93
N ALA A 71 -15.56 -3.52 -6.93
CA ALA A 71 -14.94 -3.50 -5.61
C ALA A 71 -14.98 -4.90 -4.95
N LEU A 72 -16.11 -5.60 -5.10
CA LEU A 72 -16.28 -6.96 -4.59
C LEU A 72 -15.36 -7.97 -5.30
N SER A 73 -15.22 -7.88 -6.62
CA SER A 73 -14.42 -8.83 -7.40
C SER A 73 -12.93 -8.72 -7.10
N ASN A 74 -12.41 -7.54 -6.80
CA ASN A 74 -11.00 -7.34 -6.43
C ASN A 74 -10.61 -8.12 -5.15
N ALA A 75 -11.53 -8.30 -4.20
CA ALA A 75 -11.27 -9.08 -2.99
C ALA A 75 -11.08 -10.60 -3.24
N LEU A 76 -11.49 -11.08 -4.43
CA LEU A 76 -11.44 -12.50 -4.79
C LEU A 76 -10.08 -12.92 -5.38
N TRP A 77 -9.24 -11.96 -5.75
CA TRP A 77 -7.95 -12.22 -6.37
C TRP A 77 -6.95 -12.77 -5.36
N ARG A 78 -5.99 -13.58 -5.82
CA ARG A 78 -4.86 -14.00 -4.99
C ARG A 78 -3.86 -12.86 -4.85
N THR A 79 -3.17 -12.82 -3.72
CA THR A 79 -1.98 -12.00 -3.54
C THR A 79 -0.81 -12.59 -4.32
N ALA A 80 0.06 -11.74 -4.83
CA ALA A 80 1.32 -12.06 -5.49
C ALA A 80 2.46 -12.29 -4.47
N TYR A 81 2.60 -11.44 -3.45
CA TYR A 81 3.70 -11.55 -2.48
C TYR A 81 3.23 -11.86 -1.06
N LEU A 82 2.13 -11.27 -0.63
CA LEU A 82 1.60 -11.40 0.72
C LEU A 82 1.16 -12.84 0.98
N LEU A 83 1.79 -13.50 1.94
CA LEU A 83 1.47 -14.88 2.29
C LEU A 83 0.17 -14.94 3.11
N PRO A 84 -0.66 -15.99 2.98
CA PRO A 84 -1.93 -16.10 3.72
C PRO A 84 -1.77 -15.99 5.25
N LYS A 85 -0.69 -16.55 5.80
CA LYS A 85 -0.38 -16.47 7.24
C LYS A 85 -0.10 -15.05 7.74
N ASP A 86 0.39 -14.19 6.86
CA ASP A 86 0.73 -12.81 7.18
C ASP A 86 -0.46 -11.89 6.91
N GLU A 87 -1.23 -12.15 5.85
CA GLU A 87 -2.52 -11.51 5.59
C GLU A 87 -3.49 -11.66 6.76
N ALA A 88 -3.58 -12.86 7.35
CA ALA A 88 -4.47 -13.15 8.48
C ALA A 88 -4.25 -12.23 9.70
N LYS A 89 -3.04 -11.66 9.85
CA LYS A 89 -2.68 -10.76 10.95
C LYS A 89 -3.13 -9.32 10.70
N LEU A 90 -3.33 -8.92 9.44
CA LEU A 90 -3.52 -7.51 9.07
C LEU A 90 -4.74 -6.87 9.77
N ARG A 91 -5.84 -7.61 9.89
CA ARG A 91 -7.06 -7.11 10.53
C ARG A 91 -6.89 -6.79 12.02
N GLU A 92 -5.94 -7.43 12.70
CA GLU A 92 -5.71 -7.27 14.14
C GLU A 92 -4.78 -6.08 14.43
N LEU A 93 -4.05 -5.60 13.41
CA LEU A 93 -3.13 -4.46 13.53
C LEU A 93 -3.84 -3.11 13.53
N ILE A 94 -5.09 -3.07 13.10
CA ILE A 94 -5.84 -1.84 12.91
C ILE A 94 -7.25 -1.95 13.50
N LYS A 95 -7.74 -0.80 13.94
CA LYS A 95 -9.13 -0.61 14.40
C LYS A 95 -9.55 0.80 14.00
N PHE A 96 -10.84 1.00 13.76
CA PHE A 96 -11.41 2.33 13.61
C PHE A 96 -12.23 2.71 14.86
N PRO A 97 -12.35 4.01 15.18
CA PRO A 97 -13.18 4.46 16.30
C PRO A 97 -14.65 4.12 16.08
N ALA A 98 -15.40 3.80 17.13
CA ALA A 98 -16.85 3.57 17.00
C ALA A 98 -17.54 4.77 16.36
N ASN A 99 -18.62 4.57 15.61
CA ASN A 99 -19.31 5.66 14.92
C ASN A 99 -19.83 6.71 15.92
N SER A 100 -20.25 6.27 17.11
CA SER A 100 -20.73 7.12 18.21
C SER A 100 -19.62 7.82 19.02
N SER A 101 -18.36 7.40 18.87
CA SER A 101 -17.23 7.83 19.70
C SER A 101 -16.90 9.32 19.57
N ASP A 102 -16.25 9.87 20.59
CA ASP A 102 -15.78 11.27 20.59
C ASP A 102 -14.74 11.50 19.50
N GLN A 103 -13.88 10.51 19.23
CA GLN A 103 -12.95 10.59 18.12
C GLN A 103 -13.66 10.69 16.77
N THR A 104 -14.66 9.84 16.47
CA THR A 104 -15.41 9.94 15.21
C THR A 104 -16.11 11.28 15.07
N ARG A 105 -16.69 11.82 16.17
CA ARG A 105 -17.31 13.15 16.13
C ARG A 105 -16.30 14.25 15.77
N ALA A 106 -15.12 14.25 16.40
CA ALA A 106 -14.06 15.21 16.10
C ALA A 106 -13.50 15.05 14.67
N GLU A 107 -13.43 13.82 14.15
CA GLU A 107 -13.06 13.56 12.76
C GLU A 107 -14.07 14.19 11.78
N LEU A 108 -15.37 14.05 12.04
CA LEU A 108 -16.42 14.66 11.21
C LEU A 108 -16.37 16.19 11.28
N ASP A 109 -16.14 16.77 12.46
CA ASP A 109 -16.02 18.22 12.64
C ASP A 109 -14.81 18.78 11.89
N TYR A 110 -13.69 18.04 11.89
CA TYR A 110 -12.52 18.36 11.09
C TYR A 110 -12.84 18.37 9.58
N LEU A 111 -13.57 17.37 9.08
CA LEU A 111 -13.97 17.30 7.68
C LEU A 111 -14.92 18.43 7.29
N LEU A 112 -15.86 18.80 8.17
CA LEU A 112 -16.74 19.96 7.96
C LEU A 112 -15.95 21.25 7.88
N LYS A 113 -14.94 21.42 8.74
CA LYS A 113 -14.02 22.55 8.67
C LYS A 113 -13.31 22.60 7.32
N LEU A 114 -12.70 21.49 6.89
CA LEU A 114 -12.04 21.42 5.58
C LEU A 114 -12.99 21.76 4.43
N GLN A 115 -14.22 21.23 4.45
CA GLN A 115 -15.24 21.54 3.44
C GLN A 115 -15.52 23.04 3.35
N ASN A 116 -15.55 23.73 4.49
CA ASN A 116 -15.88 25.15 4.56
C ASN A 116 -14.68 26.07 4.27
N THR A 117 -13.45 25.56 4.38
CA THR A 117 -12.23 26.36 4.20
C THR A 117 -11.41 25.99 2.95
N ARG A 118 -11.69 24.85 2.31
CA ARG A 118 -10.95 24.41 1.12
C ARG A 118 -11.09 25.41 -0.02
N ASN A 119 -9.99 25.71 -0.70
CA ASN A 119 -9.96 26.62 -1.84
C ASN A 119 -9.96 25.87 -3.18
N LYS A 120 -10.12 26.61 -4.28
CA LYS A 120 -10.19 26.06 -5.64
C LYS A 120 -8.96 25.24 -6.02
N GLN A 121 -7.75 25.70 -5.68
CA GLN A 121 -6.51 25.00 -6.02
C GLN A 121 -6.38 23.68 -5.27
N GLU A 122 -6.78 23.65 -3.99
CA GLU A 122 -6.79 22.42 -3.19
C GLU A 122 -7.79 21.40 -3.75
N ILE A 123 -8.97 21.85 -4.17
CA ILE A 123 -10.00 21.01 -4.82
C ILE A 123 -9.44 20.41 -6.11
N GLU A 124 -8.92 21.23 -7.02
CA GLU A 124 -8.35 20.78 -8.30
C GLU A 124 -7.20 19.80 -8.08
N ARG A 125 -6.35 20.06 -7.09
CA ARG A 125 -5.25 19.15 -6.74
C ARG A 125 -5.77 17.81 -6.19
N ALA A 126 -6.80 17.83 -5.35
CA ALA A 126 -7.37 16.62 -4.79
C ALA A 126 -8.10 15.76 -5.84
N GLU A 127 -8.81 16.40 -6.76
CA GLU A 127 -9.46 15.74 -7.90
C GLU A 127 -8.44 15.15 -8.87
N TYR A 128 -7.36 15.87 -9.17
CA TYR A 128 -6.25 15.33 -9.94
C TYR A 128 -5.66 14.07 -9.29
N ILE A 129 -5.35 14.12 -7.99
CA ILE A 129 -4.83 12.96 -7.25
C ILE A 129 -5.85 11.81 -7.24
N ALA A 130 -7.16 12.10 -7.23
CA ALA A 130 -8.20 11.08 -7.21
C ALA A 130 -8.19 10.19 -8.46
N ASN A 131 -7.76 10.75 -9.60
CA ASN A 131 -7.65 10.05 -10.88
C ASN A 131 -6.34 9.28 -11.04
N ILE A 132 -5.45 9.31 -10.05
CA ILE A 132 -4.24 8.49 -10.03
C ILE A 132 -4.54 7.16 -9.35
N GLY A 133 -4.31 6.06 -10.05
CA GLY A 133 -4.36 4.72 -9.51
C GLY A 133 -4.09 3.65 -10.57
N SER A 134 -3.27 2.67 -10.21
CA SER A 134 -3.03 1.51 -11.06
C SER A 134 -3.89 0.31 -10.64
N TRP A 135 -4.16 -0.55 -11.62
CA TRP A 135 -4.95 -1.76 -11.53
C TRP A 135 -4.19 -2.98 -12.06
N PRO A 136 -4.21 -4.12 -11.33
CA PRO A 136 -3.46 -5.31 -11.71
C PRO A 136 -4.04 -6.05 -12.92
N ASN A 137 -5.31 -5.82 -13.26
CA ASN A 137 -6.01 -6.48 -14.36
C ASN A 137 -5.78 -5.85 -15.74
N ILE A 138 -5.19 -4.65 -15.81
CA ILE A 138 -4.86 -4.00 -17.09
C ILE A 138 -3.50 -4.55 -17.55
N ILE A 139 -3.52 -5.67 -18.28
CA ILE A 139 -2.30 -6.41 -18.68
C ILE A 139 -2.09 -6.47 -20.20
N ASN A 140 -3.13 -6.23 -20.98
CA ASN A 140 -3.04 -6.29 -22.43
C ASN A 140 -2.41 -4.98 -22.95
N PRO A 141 -1.27 -5.02 -23.65
CA PRO A 141 -0.60 -3.82 -24.15
C PRO A 141 -1.41 -3.05 -25.20
N LEU A 142 -2.48 -3.64 -25.73
CA LEU A 142 -3.40 -3.00 -26.66
C LEU A 142 -4.55 -2.24 -25.98
N ASP A 143 -4.71 -2.37 -24.65
CA ASP A 143 -5.73 -1.62 -23.92
C ASP A 143 -5.35 -0.13 -23.89
N SER A 144 -6.34 0.76 -24.07
CA SER A 144 -6.11 2.20 -24.16
C SER A 144 -5.49 2.80 -22.89
N ASP A 145 -5.77 2.19 -21.74
CA ASP A 145 -5.29 2.60 -20.43
C ASP A 145 -3.99 1.88 -20.01
N TYR A 146 -3.45 0.96 -20.82
CA TYR A 146 -2.25 0.19 -20.47
C TYR A 146 -1.04 1.08 -20.12
N ASN A 147 -0.76 2.06 -20.97
CA ASN A 147 0.37 2.98 -20.81
C ASN A 147 0.21 3.86 -19.57
N GLU A 148 -0.98 4.43 -19.38
CA GLU A 148 -1.29 5.26 -18.22
C GLU A 148 -1.21 4.44 -16.93
N ASN A 149 -1.78 3.24 -16.92
CA ASN A 149 -1.77 2.35 -15.77
C ASN A 149 -0.34 2.05 -15.28
N ARG A 150 0.60 1.80 -16.20
CA ARG A 150 2.02 1.58 -15.86
C ARG A 150 2.73 2.87 -15.46
N GLN A 151 2.43 3.97 -16.12
CA GLN A 151 3.03 5.25 -15.78
C GLN A 151 2.65 5.71 -14.36
N GLN A 152 1.40 5.48 -13.96
CA GLN A 152 0.89 5.89 -12.64
C GLN A 152 1.50 5.10 -11.47
N LEU A 153 2.09 3.91 -11.69
CA LEU A 153 2.88 3.17 -10.67
C LEU A 153 4.08 3.98 -10.15
N PHE A 154 4.52 4.97 -10.91
CA PHE A 154 5.67 5.82 -10.56
C PHE A 154 5.25 7.20 -10.05
N TYR A 155 3.96 7.41 -9.74
CA TYR A 155 3.45 8.73 -9.32
C TYR A 155 4.16 9.25 -8.08
N ILE A 156 4.27 8.43 -7.02
CA ILE A 156 4.91 8.82 -5.76
C ILE A 156 6.37 9.20 -6.00
N LEU A 157 7.08 8.38 -6.78
CA LEU A 157 8.49 8.63 -7.09
C LEU A 157 8.68 9.90 -7.91
N SER A 158 7.94 10.03 -9.01
CA SER A 158 8.08 11.15 -9.95
C SER A 158 7.74 12.48 -9.28
N THR A 159 6.68 12.49 -8.45
CA THR A 159 6.25 13.68 -7.72
C THR A 159 7.26 14.08 -6.63
N ALA A 160 7.77 13.11 -5.87
CA ALA A 160 8.72 13.39 -4.78
C ALA A 160 10.10 13.85 -5.28
N THR A 161 10.52 13.39 -6.45
CA THR A 161 11.88 13.63 -6.98
C THR A 161 11.93 14.65 -8.12
N GLY A 162 10.79 14.96 -8.73
CA GLY A 162 10.72 15.72 -9.98
C GLY A 162 11.23 14.96 -11.21
N GLN A 163 11.60 13.69 -11.06
CA GLN A 163 12.10 12.89 -12.16
C GLN A 163 10.96 12.45 -13.07
N LYS A 164 11.14 12.66 -14.39
CA LYS A 164 10.26 12.07 -15.40
C LYS A 164 10.65 10.61 -15.60
N ILE A 165 9.89 9.69 -15.01
CA ILE A 165 10.08 8.26 -15.21
C ILE A 165 9.37 7.79 -16.47
N ASN A 166 10.04 6.95 -17.25
CA ASN A 166 9.40 6.12 -18.27
C ASN A 166 9.46 4.68 -17.76
N TYR A 167 8.30 4.07 -17.51
CA TYR A 167 8.20 2.72 -16.95
C TYR A 167 8.94 1.68 -17.82
N GLY A 168 8.99 1.86 -19.14
CA GLY A 168 9.67 0.96 -20.07
C GLY A 168 11.19 0.93 -19.89
N ASN A 169 11.78 1.97 -19.31
CA ASN A 169 13.20 2.01 -18.96
C ASN A 169 13.51 1.32 -17.63
N TYR A 170 12.49 0.97 -16.85
CA TYR A 170 12.61 0.32 -15.55
C TYR A 170 11.76 -0.97 -15.49
N PRO A 171 12.00 -1.96 -16.39
CA PRO A 171 11.19 -3.17 -16.45
C PRO A 171 11.18 -3.97 -15.15
N GLY A 172 12.31 -4.06 -14.44
CA GLY A 172 12.40 -4.78 -13.17
C GLY A 172 11.57 -4.11 -12.07
N THR A 173 11.69 -2.79 -11.95
CA THR A 173 10.88 -2.00 -11.00
C THR A 173 9.40 -2.03 -11.38
N THR A 174 9.06 -1.95 -12.66
CA THR A 174 7.67 -1.99 -13.14
C THR A 174 7.00 -3.32 -12.79
N GLN A 175 7.71 -4.44 -12.99
CA GLN A 175 7.19 -5.76 -12.60
C GLN A 175 6.99 -5.88 -11.09
N LEU A 176 7.96 -5.39 -10.29
CA LEU A 176 7.84 -5.35 -8.84
C LEU A 176 6.59 -4.57 -8.41
N LEU A 177 6.39 -3.36 -8.96
CA LEU A 177 5.26 -2.49 -8.64
C LEU A 177 3.92 -3.09 -9.07
N MET A 178 3.85 -3.79 -10.21
CA MET A 178 2.64 -4.48 -10.65
C MET A 178 2.19 -5.59 -9.68
N ASN A 179 3.15 -6.35 -9.13
CA ASN A 179 2.83 -7.36 -8.12
C ASN A 179 2.45 -6.72 -6.77
N CYS A 180 3.11 -5.62 -6.38
CA CYS A 180 2.76 -4.85 -5.19
C CYS A 180 1.35 -4.24 -5.28
N ILE A 181 0.97 -3.66 -6.43
CA ILE A 181 -0.37 -3.07 -6.59
C ILE A 181 -1.46 -4.13 -6.53
N GLN A 182 -1.22 -5.34 -7.02
CA GLN A 182 -2.15 -6.46 -6.86
C GLN A 182 -2.42 -6.74 -5.39
N ASP A 183 -1.37 -6.88 -4.58
CA ASP A 183 -1.50 -7.12 -3.14
C ASP A 183 -2.18 -5.98 -2.39
N ILE A 184 -1.83 -4.74 -2.74
CA ILE A 184 -2.45 -3.53 -2.19
C ILE A 184 -3.96 -3.55 -2.44
N ARG A 185 -4.39 -3.82 -3.68
CA ARG A 185 -5.83 -3.83 -4.05
C ARG A 185 -6.57 -4.98 -3.38
N VAL A 186 -6.00 -6.19 -3.40
CA VAL A 186 -6.61 -7.34 -2.72
C VAL A 186 -6.79 -7.06 -1.23
N THR A 187 -5.74 -6.55 -0.57
CA THR A 187 -5.76 -6.19 0.85
C THR A 187 -6.78 -5.09 1.14
N GLU A 188 -6.78 -4.02 0.33
CA GLU A 188 -7.73 -2.91 0.43
C GLU A 188 -9.17 -3.43 0.49
N PHE A 189 -9.58 -4.18 -0.54
CA PHE A 189 -10.97 -4.59 -0.67
C PHE A 189 -11.35 -5.67 0.34
N ARG A 190 -10.45 -6.58 0.73
CA ARG A 190 -10.73 -7.56 1.80
C ARG A 190 -10.93 -6.90 3.15
N LEU A 191 -10.09 -5.92 3.52
CA LEU A 191 -10.27 -5.18 4.77
C LEU A 191 -11.55 -4.35 4.73
N LYS A 192 -11.87 -3.69 3.61
CA LYS A 192 -13.16 -2.98 3.43
C LYS A 192 -14.37 -3.89 3.61
N MET A 193 -14.33 -5.09 3.04
CA MET A 193 -15.39 -6.08 3.17
C MET A 193 -15.53 -6.64 4.58
N HIS A 194 -14.42 -6.71 5.33
CA HIS A 194 -14.45 -7.12 6.73
C HIS A 194 -15.07 -6.04 7.63
N PHE A 195 -14.56 -4.81 7.54
CA PHE A 195 -14.91 -3.74 8.47
C PHE A 195 -16.20 -3.00 8.11
N LYS A 196 -16.55 -2.89 6.83
CA LYS A 196 -17.80 -2.29 6.33
C LYS A 196 -18.10 -0.89 6.89
N ARG A 197 -17.06 -0.13 7.25
CA ARG A 197 -17.22 1.21 7.87
C ARG A 197 -17.98 2.14 6.93
N PRO A 198 -19.04 2.81 7.38
CA PRO A 198 -19.72 3.81 6.58
C PRO A 198 -18.80 5.00 6.29
N ARG A 199 -18.93 5.62 5.12
CA ARG A 199 -18.21 6.87 4.75
C ARG A 199 -18.65 8.06 5.61
N PRO A 200 -17.85 9.15 5.74
CA PRO A 200 -18.21 10.33 6.54
C PRO A 200 -19.60 10.89 6.27
N TYR A 201 -19.96 11.02 4.99
CA TYR A 201 -21.26 11.56 4.55
C TYR A 201 -22.47 10.67 4.85
N HIS A 202 -22.28 9.44 5.35
CA HIS A 202 -23.39 8.63 5.87
C HIS A 202 -23.70 8.96 7.34
N LEU A 203 -22.72 9.44 8.09
CA LEU A 203 -22.89 9.80 9.51
C LEU A 203 -23.18 11.28 9.69
N GLU A 204 -22.69 12.13 8.78
CA GLU A 204 -22.85 13.58 8.84
C GLU A 204 -23.54 14.10 7.57
N PRO A 205 -24.87 14.34 7.61
CA PRO A 205 -25.63 14.84 6.47
C PRO A 205 -25.19 16.23 5.98
N ALA A 206 -24.51 17.03 6.81
CA ALA A 206 -23.97 18.33 6.39
C ALA A 206 -22.71 18.21 5.50
N LEU A 207 -22.07 17.04 5.44
CA LEU A 207 -20.96 16.80 4.53
C LEU A 207 -21.45 16.62 3.08
N LYS A 208 -20.94 17.49 2.20
CA LYS A 208 -21.09 17.47 0.75
C LYS A 208 -19.75 17.06 0.14
N PRO A 209 -19.48 15.74 0.02
CA PRO A 209 -18.21 15.26 -0.49
C PRO A 209 -18.05 15.67 -1.97
N LEU A 210 -16.80 15.85 -2.42
CA LEU A 210 -16.53 16.21 -3.82
C LEU A 210 -16.89 15.08 -4.80
N THR A 211 -16.94 13.85 -4.29
CA THR A 211 -17.37 12.68 -5.04
C THR A 211 -17.96 11.63 -4.10
N ARG A 212 -18.71 10.67 -4.64
CA ARG A 212 -19.17 9.49 -3.89
C ARG A 212 -18.40 8.25 -4.33
N ILE A 213 -18.06 7.41 -3.37
CA ILE A 213 -17.30 6.18 -3.62
C ILE A 213 -18.13 4.96 -3.25
N ASN A 214 -18.16 4.01 -4.17
CA ASN A 214 -18.99 2.80 -4.13
C ASN A 214 -18.32 1.61 -3.40
N SER A 215 -17.62 1.91 -2.30
CA SER A 215 -16.99 0.91 -1.42
C SER A 215 -16.87 1.43 0.01
N PRO A 216 -16.78 0.55 1.04
CA PRO A 216 -16.62 0.96 2.44
C PRO A 216 -15.45 1.90 2.68
N SER A 217 -15.51 2.68 3.76
CA SER A 217 -14.50 3.72 4.07
C SER A 217 -13.18 3.14 4.57
N PHE A 218 -13.20 2.05 5.35
CA PHE A 218 -12.03 1.64 6.13
C PHE A 218 -11.35 0.38 5.58
N PRO A 219 -10.02 0.37 5.37
CA PRO A 219 -9.12 1.53 5.38
C PRO A 219 -9.20 2.32 4.06
N SER A 220 -8.51 3.46 3.96
CA SER A 220 -8.47 4.28 2.74
C SER A 220 -7.59 3.67 1.64
N GLY A 221 -8.14 3.49 0.44
CA GLY A 221 -7.45 2.82 -0.68
C GLY A 221 -6.26 3.61 -1.22
N HIS A 222 -6.49 4.88 -1.60
CA HIS A 222 -5.42 5.77 -2.06
C HIS A 222 -4.32 5.96 -1.03
N SER A 223 -4.67 6.08 0.25
CA SER A 223 -3.66 6.17 1.32
C SER A 223 -2.89 4.88 1.50
N LEU A 224 -3.54 3.72 1.34
CA LEU A 224 -2.86 2.43 1.46
C LEU A 224 -1.85 2.29 0.33
N TRP A 225 -2.28 2.55 -0.89
CA TRP A 225 -1.42 2.59 -2.07
C TRP A 225 -0.24 3.54 -1.89
N SER A 226 -0.50 4.82 -1.61
CA SER A 226 0.55 5.85 -1.59
C SER A 226 1.59 5.63 -0.50
N TYR A 227 1.18 5.25 0.72
CA TYR A 227 2.13 4.96 1.79
C TYR A 227 2.92 3.68 1.51
N THR A 228 2.28 2.63 1.00
CA THR A 228 2.98 1.37 0.67
C THR A 228 4.06 1.63 -0.38
N GLU A 229 3.74 2.37 -1.45
CA GLU A 229 4.73 2.77 -2.45
C GLU A 229 5.80 3.69 -1.86
N ALA A 230 5.46 4.64 -0.99
CA ALA A 230 6.45 5.50 -0.35
C ALA A 230 7.46 4.71 0.50
N TYR A 231 7.01 3.67 1.21
CA TYR A 231 7.91 2.76 1.93
C TYR A 231 8.77 1.95 0.96
N LEU A 232 8.17 1.39 -0.10
CA LEU A 232 8.87 0.60 -1.10
C LEU A 232 9.95 1.41 -1.83
N PHE A 233 9.63 2.62 -2.29
CA PHE A 233 10.60 3.53 -2.90
C PHE A 233 11.65 4.01 -1.89
N GLY A 234 11.30 4.10 -0.60
CA GLY A 234 12.28 4.31 0.47
C GLY A 234 13.32 3.19 0.59
N GLU A 235 12.99 1.95 0.23
CA GLU A 235 13.96 0.84 0.17
C GLU A 235 14.82 0.87 -1.11
N LEU A 236 14.29 1.44 -2.21
CA LEU A 236 15.01 1.58 -3.48
C LEU A 236 15.94 2.80 -3.50
N ILE A 237 15.49 3.92 -2.94
CA ILE A 237 16.20 5.20 -2.91
C ILE A 237 16.15 5.77 -1.47
N PRO A 238 16.95 5.20 -0.53
CA PRO A 238 16.87 5.56 0.89
C PRO A 238 17.02 7.05 1.20
N GLY A 239 17.87 7.74 0.44
CA GLY A 239 18.09 9.19 0.57
C GLY A 239 16.90 10.07 0.19
N LYS A 240 15.81 9.50 -0.33
CA LYS A 240 14.56 10.21 -0.72
C LYS A 240 13.33 9.74 0.05
N ARG A 241 13.54 8.92 1.09
CA ARG A 241 12.44 8.31 1.86
C ARG A 241 11.47 9.34 2.44
N GLN A 242 11.97 10.46 2.97
CA GLN A 242 11.11 11.47 3.59
C GLN A 242 10.28 12.23 2.55
N GLU A 243 10.84 12.49 1.37
CA GLU A 243 10.12 13.09 0.26
C GLU A 243 8.99 12.17 -0.23
N PHE A 244 9.22 10.86 -0.33
CA PHE A 244 8.15 9.92 -0.66
C PHE A 244 7.04 9.89 0.38
N ILE A 245 7.38 9.87 1.68
CA ILE A 245 6.39 9.95 2.77
C ILE A 245 5.58 11.25 2.66
N LYS A 246 6.24 12.38 2.38
CA LYS A 246 5.57 13.68 2.23
C LYS A 246 4.57 13.65 1.08
N THR A 247 4.92 13.05 -0.06
CA THR A 247 3.99 12.86 -1.19
C THR A 247 2.82 11.94 -0.80
N ALA A 248 3.08 10.83 -0.09
CA ALA A 248 2.01 9.96 0.40
C ALA A 248 1.07 10.69 1.38
N ALA A 249 1.60 11.59 2.21
CA ALA A 249 0.83 12.42 3.12
C ALA A 249 -0.07 13.42 2.39
N GLU A 250 0.35 13.95 1.24
CA GLU A 250 -0.51 14.76 0.36
C GLU A 250 -1.66 13.92 -0.21
N VAL A 251 -1.36 12.73 -0.75
CA VAL A 251 -2.40 11.82 -1.25
C VAL A 251 -3.41 11.49 -0.15
N ARG A 252 -2.93 11.19 1.05
CA ARG A 252 -3.75 10.95 2.23
C ARG A 252 -4.66 12.15 2.54
N TRP A 253 -4.09 13.34 2.67
CA TRP A 253 -4.84 14.55 3.01
C TRP A 253 -5.88 14.92 1.95
N SER A 254 -5.58 14.70 0.67
CA SER A 254 -6.56 14.95 -0.39
C SER A 254 -7.86 14.13 -0.23
N ARG A 255 -7.80 12.95 0.41
CA ARG A 255 -9.00 12.14 0.68
C ARG A 255 -9.90 12.74 1.77
N GLU A 256 -9.29 13.40 2.76
CA GLU A 256 -10.00 14.17 3.79
C GLU A 256 -10.57 15.46 3.20
N LEU A 257 -9.80 16.17 2.38
CA LEU A 257 -10.27 17.37 1.69
C LEU A 257 -11.53 17.09 0.84
N MET A 258 -11.58 15.92 0.19
CA MET A 258 -12.73 15.46 -0.58
C MET A 258 -13.93 15.04 0.28
N GLY A 259 -13.78 14.87 1.59
CA GLY A 259 -14.84 14.46 2.50
C GLY A 259 -15.22 12.97 2.41
N ILE A 260 -14.34 12.12 1.87
CA ILE A 260 -14.65 10.71 1.56
C ILE A 260 -13.97 9.69 2.48
N HIS A 261 -13.06 10.13 3.35
CA HIS A 261 -12.37 9.30 4.33
C HIS A 261 -12.15 10.05 5.64
N TYR A 262 -12.22 9.31 6.75
CA TYR A 262 -11.83 9.82 8.07
C TYR A 262 -10.30 9.84 8.21
N PRO A 263 -9.75 10.74 9.05
CA PRO A 263 -8.34 10.68 9.44
C PRO A 263 -7.88 9.30 9.93
N SER A 264 -8.70 8.57 10.67
CA SER A 264 -8.42 7.20 11.13
C SER A 264 -8.39 6.15 10.01
N ASP A 265 -9.18 6.30 8.93
CA ASP A 265 -9.09 5.41 7.76
C ASP A 265 -7.70 5.50 7.13
N ASN A 266 -7.22 6.75 7.03
CA ASN A 266 -5.96 7.12 6.43
C ASN A 266 -4.74 6.72 7.28
N GLU A 267 -4.84 6.84 8.60
CA GLU A 267 -3.82 6.37 9.54
C GLU A 267 -3.72 4.84 9.55
N ALA A 268 -4.85 4.12 9.51
CA ALA A 268 -4.83 2.67 9.40
C ALA A 268 -4.17 2.20 8.10
N SER A 269 -4.44 2.88 6.98
CA SER A 269 -3.76 2.61 5.70
C SER A 269 -2.25 2.76 5.77
N ARG A 270 -1.75 3.78 6.46
CA ARG A 270 -0.31 4.01 6.68
C ARG A 270 0.31 2.84 7.45
N VAL A 271 -0.35 2.40 8.52
CA VAL A 271 0.08 1.23 9.31
C VAL A 271 0.11 -0.03 8.45
N ILE A 272 -0.99 -0.35 7.75
CA ILE A 272 -1.05 -1.55 6.90
C ILE A 272 -0.01 -1.49 5.78
N GLY A 273 0.20 -0.34 5.15
CA GLY A 273 1.18 -0.22 4.06
C GLY A 273 2.61 -0.54 4.52
N TRP A 274 2.97 -0.13 5.73
CA TRP A 274 4.27 -0.50 6.31
C TRP A 274 4.38 -2.00 6.59
N TYR A 275 3.29 -2.60 7.11
CA TYR A 275 3.25 -4.04 7.38
C TYR A 275 3.19 -4.89 6.10
N LEU A 276 2.59 -4.41 5.02
CA LEU A 276 2.65 -5.06 3.71
C LEU A 276 4.11 -5.19 3.27
N LEU A 277 4.87 -4.09 3.26
CA LEU A 277 6.29 -4.14 2.93
C LEU A 277 7.05 -5.12 3.84
N LYS A 278 6.80 -5.05 5.17
CA LYS A 278 7.40 -5.98 6.13
C LYS A 278 7.11 -7.44 5.83
N TYR A 279 5.87 -7.78 5.52
CA TYR A 279 5.48 -9.16 5.27
C TYR A 279 5.86 -9.65 3.88
N TRP A 280 5.98 -8.77 2.89
CA TRP A 280 6.50 -9.13 1.57
C TRP A 280 7.93 -9.66 1.64
N TYR A 281 8.77 -9.18 2.56
CA TYR A 281 10.12 -9.74 2.76
C TYR A 281 10.12 -11.20 3.27
N ASN A 282 8.98 -11.76 3.72
CA ASN A 282 8.86 -13.19 4.01
C ASN A 282 8.70 -14.04 2.74
N ASN A 283 8.49 -13.43 1.57
CA ASN A 283 8.32 -14.10 0.29
C ASN A 283 9.62 -14.02 -0.54
N PRO A 284 10.28 -15.16 -0.85
CA PRO A 284 11.52 -15.17 -1.63
C PRO A 284 11.41 -14.50 -3.01
N GLN A 285 10.23 -14.56 -3.65
CA GLN A 285 10.02 -13.93 -4.95
C GLN A 285 10.05 -12.39 -4.83
N PHE A 286 9.45 -11.83 -3.78
CA PHE A 286 9.55 -10.40 -3.51
C PHE A 286 10.99 -9.96 -3.29
N VAL A 287 11.77 -10.74 -2.51
CA VAL A 287 13.19 -10.45 -2.27
C VAL A 287 13.97 -10.43 -3.58
N ALA A 288 13.75 -11.42 -4.44
CA ALA A 288 14.39 -11.49 -5.76
C ALA A 288 14.03 -10.28 -6.64
N ASP A 289 12.74 -9.91 -6.71
CA ASP A 289 12.29 -8.80 -7.56
C ASP A 289 12.71 -7.42 -6.99
N MET A 290 12.72 -7.27 -5.67
CA MET A 290 13.29 -6.09 -5.00
C MET A 290 14.80 -5.95 -5.29
N ASN A 291 15.56 -7.05 -5.28
CA ASN A 291 16.99 -7.01 -5.62
C ASN A 291 17.23 -6.65 -7.09
N LYS A 292 16.40 -7.18 -8.02
CA LYS A 292 16.45 -6.77 -9.43
C LYS A 292 16.19 -5.28 -9.59
N ALA A 293 15.17 -4.75 -8.93
CA ALA A 293 14.88 -3.31 -8.93
C ALA A 293 16.08 -2.52 -8.37
N LYS A 294 16.65 -2.89 -7.22
CA LYS A 294 17.84 -2.23 -6.65
C LYS A 294 19.02 -2.18 -7.63
N MET A 295 19.31 -3.28 -8.33
CA MET A 295 20.37 -3.33 -9.35
C MET A 295 20.06 -2.42 -10.55
N GLU A 296 18.81 -2.40 -11.01
CA GLU A 296 18.34 -1.52 -12.09
C GLU A 296 18.57 -0.03 -11.73
N TRP A 297 18.22 0.38 -10.51
CA TRP A 297 18.45 1.76 -10.05
C TRP A 297 19.95 2.08 -9.86
N ALA A 298 20.75 1.14 -9.35
CA ALA A 298 22.19 1.33 -9.18
C ALA A 298 22.90 1.55 -10.53
N SER A 299 22.58 0.74 -11.54
CA SER A 299 23.19 0.83 -12.88
C SER A 299 22.89 2.16 -13.59
N LYS A 300 21.71 2.73 -13.37
CA LYS A 300 21.34 4.02 -13.97
C LYS A 300 21.98 5.20 -13.27
N LYS A 301 22.20 5.10 -11.95
CA LYS A 301 22.97 6.13 -11.21
C LYS A 301 24.41 6.21 -11.72
N SER A 302 25.08 5.07 -11.94
CA SER A 302 26.44 5.07 -12.49
C SER A 302 26.51 5.70 -13.88
N LEU A 303 25.52 5.46 -14.74
CA LEU A 303 25.45 6.06 -16.08
C LEU A 303 25.24 7.60 -16.06
N SER A 304 24.60 8.12 -15.01
CA SER A 304 24.39 9.57 -14.85
C SER A 304 25.59 10.32 -14.27
N GLN A 305 26.49 9.62 -13.58
CA GLN A 305 27.69 10.19 -12.96
C GLN A 305 28.94 10.08 -13.86
N SER A 306 28.88 9.28 -14.93
CA SER A 306 29.94 9.12 -15.91
C SER A 306 29.80 10.05 -17.14
N LYS A 307 28.91 11.04 -17.07
CA LYS A 307 28.69 12.09 -18.08
C LYS A 307 28.91 13.44 -17.43
#